data_AF-A0A7W1K4X4-F1
#
_entry.id   AF-A0A7W1K4X4-F1
#
_cell.length_a   1.000
_cell.length_b   1.000
_cell.length_c   1.000
_cell.angle_alpha   90.00
_cell.angle_beta   90.00
_cell.angle_gamma   90.00
#
_symmetry.space_group_name_H-M   'P 1'
#
loop_
_entity.id
_entity.type
_entity.pdbx_description
1 polymer ?
#
loop_
_entity_poly.entity_id
_entity_poly.type
_entity_poly.pdbx_seq_one_letter_code
_entity_poly.pdbx_strand_id
1 'polypeptide(L)' 'MPAPSKRTQVHRHPERGDYDRATIDAILDEALICHVAFNDAEGAPRCLPTIHARVGDTVYLH' A
#
# COMPACT_ATOMS: atom_id res chain seq x y z
N MET A 1 -5.20 15.21 4.38
CA MET A 1 -3.85 15.61 3.91
C MET A 1 -3.78 15.50 2.38
N PRO A 2 -2.96 16.28 1.65
CA PRO A 2 -2.78 16.09 0.21
C PRO A 2 -1.98 14.82 -0.10
N ALA A 3 -2.09 14.33 -1.33
CA ALA A 3 -1.30 13.18 -1.78
C ALA A 3 0.23 13.47 -1.67
N PRO A 4 1.04 12.52 -1.16
CA PRO A 4 2.49 12.74 -1.00
C PRO A 4 3.24 12.97 -2.32
N SER A 5 2.71 12.50 -3.44
CA SER A 5 3.30 12.67 -4.76
C SER A 5 2.24 12.65 -5.86
N LYS A 6 2.58 13.17 -7.05
CA LYS A 6 1.71 13.06 -8.24
C LYS A 6 1.39 11.60 -8.61
N ARG A 7 2.34 10.67 -8.41
CA ARG A 7 2.18 9.25 -8.75
C ARG A 7 1.15 8.54 -7.86
N THR A 8 1.00 8.98 -6.61
CA THR A 8 0.10 8.38 -5.62
C THR A 8 -1.23 9.12 -5.49
N GLN A 9 -1.50 10.12 -6.35
CA GLN A 9 -2.73 10.89 -6.31
C GLN A 9 -3.88 10.08 -6.94
N VAL A 10 -4.95 9.89 -6.18
CA VAL A 10 -6.20 9.30 -6.65
C VAL A 10 -6.89 10.29 -7.60
N HIS A 11 -7.10 9.87 -8.85
CA HIS A 11 -7.72 10.70 -9.89
C HIS A 11 -9.21 10.36 -10.12
N ARG A 12 -9.62 9.10 -9.93
CA ARG A 12 -11.01 8.66 -10.06
C ARG A 12 -11.63 8.59 -8.68
N HIS A 13 -12.76 9.27 -8.47
CA HIS A 13 -13.36 9.46 -7.14
C HIS A 13 -12.35 10.04 -6.12
N PRO A 14 -11.77 11.24 -6.38
CA PRO A 14 -10.77 11.83 -5.50
C PRO A 14 -11.27 12.04 -4.06
N GLU A 15 -12.59 12.18 -3.87
CA GLU A 15 -13.24 12.25 -2.56
C GLU A 15 -13.06 11.00 -1.70
N ARG A 16 -12.69 9.86 -2.31
CA ARG A 16 -12.43 8.60 -1.60
C ARG A 16 -10.95 8.42 -1.21
N GLY A 17 -10.06 9.30 -1.66
CA GLY A 17 -8.65 9.23 -1.29
C GLY A 17 -8.40 9.83 0.08
N ASP A 18 -7.91 9.03 1.03
CA ASP A 18 -7.37 9.52 2.30
C ASP A 18 -5.86 9.33 2.33
N TYR A 19 -5.16 10.39 2.74
CA TYR A 19 -3.69 10.44 2.85
C TYR A 19 -3.24 10.80 4.27
N ASP A 20 -4.17 10.84 5.22
CA ASP A 20 -3.84 10.99 6.62
C ASP A 20 -3.13 9.73 7.15
N ARG A 21 -2.08 9.95 7.94
CA ARG A 21 -1.24 8.86 8.43
C ARG A 21 -2.00 7.95 9.40
N ALA A 22 -2.90 8.49 10.21
CA ALA A 22 -3.66 7.69 11.17
C ALA A 22 -4.63 6.75 10.45
N THR A 23 -5.29 7.21 9.38
CA THR A 23 -6.14 6.36 8.53
C THR A 23 -5.31 5.23 7.90
N ILE A 24 -4.14 5.55 7.33
CA ILE A 24 -3.27 4.56 6.67
C ILE A 24 -2.77 3.50 7.66
N ASP A 25 -2.26 3.94 8.82
CA ASP A 25 -1.72 3.05 9.85
C ASP A 25 -2.80 2.12 10.41
N ALA A 26 -4.02 2.63 10.63
CA ALA A 26 -5.14 1.81 11.09
C ALA A 26 -5.51 0.70 10.09
N ILE A 27 -5.54 1.02 8.79
CA ILE A 27 -5.81 0.02 7.74
C ILE A 27 -4.72 -1.07 7.72
N LEU A 28 -3.45 -0.65 7.80
CA LEU A 28 -2.32 -1.59 7.80
C LEU A 28 -2.29 -2.49 9.04
N ASP A 29 -2.72 -1.99 10.20
CA ASP A 29 -2.76 -2.77 11.44
C ASP A 29 -3.95 -3.72 11.52
N GLU A 30 -5.08 -3.37 10.89
CA GLU A 30 -6.26 -4.23 10.83
C GLU A 30 -6.10 -5.35 9.79
N ALA A 31 -5.43 -5.07 8.67
CA ALA A 31 -5.27 -6.03 7.59
C ALA A 31 -4.24 -7.13 7.90
N LEU A 32 -4.63 -8.40 7.71
CA LEU A 32 -3.74 -9.56 7.88
C LEU A 32 -3.03 -9.99 6.59
N ILE A 33 -3.52 -9.56 5.43
CA ILE A 33 -3.08 -10.00 4.11
C ILE A 33 -2.87 -8.78 3.21
N CYS A 34 -1.81 -8.81 2.40
CA CYS A 34 -1.55 -7.86 1.35
C CYS A 34 -1.29 -8.56 0.00
N HIS A 35 -1.17 -7.74 -1.04
CA HIS A 35 -0.74 -8.19 -2.37
C HIS A 35 0.49 -7.39 -2.79
N VAL A 36 1.57 -8.10 -3.09
CA VAL A 36 2.83 -7.49 -3.51
C VAL A 36 2.99 -7.67 -5.02
N ALA A 37 2.97 -6.56 -5.75
CA ALA A 37 3.20 -6.55 -7.17
C ALA A 37 4.68 -6.23 -7.48
N PHE A 38 5.31 -7.07 -8.29
CA PHE A 38 6.71 -6.92 -8.70
C PHE A 38 6.92 -7.47 -10.11
N ASN A 39 8.02 -7.09 -10.75
CA ASN A 39 8.46 -7.72 -12.00
C ASN A 39 9.40 -8.87 -11.66
N ASP A 40 9.22 -10.03 -12.30
CA ASP A 40 10.16 -11.14 -12.17
C ASP A 40 11.47 -10.88 -12.92
N ALA A 41 12.37 -11.88 -12.93
CA ALA A 41 13.68 -11.76 -13.57
C ALA A 41 13.57 -11.51 -15.10
N GLU A 42 12.47 -11.95 -15.70
CA GLU A 42 12.14 -11.77 -17.12
C GLU A 42 11.37 -10.47 -17.40
N GLY A 43 11.08 -9.67 -16.36
CA GLY A 43 10.42 -8.37 -16.48
C GLY A 43 8.89 -8.44 -16.52
N ALA A 44 8.30 -9.62 -16.34
CA ALA A 44 6.86 -9.81 -16.37
C ALA A 44 6.24 -9.52 -14.99
N PRO A 45 5.06 -8.88 -14.93
CA PRO A 45 4.42 -8.55 -13.66
C PRO A 45 3.91 -9.81 -12.96
N ARG A 46 4.08 -9.84 -11.63
CA ARG A 46 3.55 -10.85 -10.72
C ARG A 46 2.79 -10.15 -9.60
N CYS A 47 1.86 -10.87 -8.99
CA CYS A 47 1.08 -10.40 -7.84
C CYS A 47 1.03 -11.52 -6.80
N LEU A 48 1.76 -11.35 -5.71
CA LEU A 48 1.89 -12.35 -4.65
C LEU A 48 0.96 -11.99 -3.48
N PRO A 49 -0.03 -12.84 -3.14
CA PRO A 49 -0.75 -12.74 -1.87
C PRO A 49 0.14 -13.25 -0.73
N THR A 50 0.35 -12.44 0.30
CA THR A 50 1.15 -12.79 1.50
C THR A 50 0.64 -12.04 2.73
N ILE A 51 1.20 -12.36 3.90
CA ILE A 51 1.00 -11.60 5.14
C ILE A 51 1.91 -10.37 5.18
N HIS A 52 1.50 -9.33 5.90
CA HIS A 52 2.38 -8.21 6.25
C HIS A 52 2.26 -7.88 7.74
N ALA A 53 3.26 -7.17 8.26
CA ALA A 53 3.20 -6.55 9.57
C ALA A 53 3.80 -5.15 9.50
N ARG A 54 3.20 -4.18 10.18
CA ARG A 54 3.75 -2.83 10.30
C ARG A 54 4.49 -2.68 11.63
N VAL A 55 5.67 -2.08 11.61
CA VAL A 55 6.44 -1.69 12.80
C VAL A 55 6.89 -0.24 12.62
N GLY A 56 6.25 0.67 13.36
CA GLY A 56 6.44 2.11 13.17
C GLY A 56 6.10 2.54 11.74
N ASP A 57 7.12 3.01 11.01
CA ASP A 57 7.00 3.51 9.64
C ASP A 57 7.36 2.48 8.56
N THR A 58 7.61 1.22 8.94
CA THR A 58 8.04 0.16 8.02
C THR A 58 7.03 -0.97 7.96
N VAL A 59 6.71 -1.42 6.75
CA VAL A 59 5.93 -2.64 6.50
C VAL A 59 6.89 -3.77 6.15
N TYR A 60 6.79 -4.86 6.89
CA TYR A 60 7.53 -6.09 6.71
C TYR A 60 6.67 -7.15 6.01
N LEU A 61 7.33 -7.96 5.19
CA LEU A 61 6.77 -9.10 4.47
C LEU A 61 7.57 -10.34 4.87
N HIS A 62 6.94 -11.52 4.79
CA HIS A 62 7.58 -12.82 4.92
C HIS A 62 7.32 -13.65 3.66
#